data_AF-A0A7J4EF56-F1
#
_entry.id   AF-A0A7J4EF56-F1
#
_cell.length_a   1.000
_cell.length_b   1.000
_cell.length_c   1.000
_cell.angle_alpha   90.00
_cell.angle_beta   90.00
_cell.angle_gamma   90.00
#
_symmetry.space_group_name_H-M   'P 1'
#
loop_
_entity.id
_entity.type
_entity.pdbx_description
1 polymer ?
#
loop_
_entity_poly.entity_id
_entity_poly.type
_entity_poly.pdbx_seq_one_letter_code
_entity_poly.pdbx_strand_id
1 'polypeptide(L)'
;MMLAELFILFALIVMVIVVYYVFKAAKYLIVNSILGLLVIFAANFVLGLQISYTWLAILICAIGGVIGAVIVILLNLLGGMF
;
A
#
# COMPACT_ATOMS: atom_id res chain seq x y z
N MET A 1 -39.00 19.24 -8.70
CA MET A 1 -38.58 18.16 -9.61
C MET A 1 -37.13 18.38 -10.03
N MET A 2 -36.80 19.34 -10.92
CA MET A 2 -35.46 19.56 -11.52
C MET A 2 -34.23 19.48 -10.58
N LEU A 3 -34.35 19.94 -9.34
CA LEU A 3 -33.23 19.97 -8.37
C LEU A 3 -32.85 18.58 -7.83
N ALA A 4 -33.82 17.67 -7.69
CA ALA A 4 -33.57 16.31 -7.20
C ALA A 4 -32.84 15.47 -8.27
N GLU A 5 -33.21 15.63 -9.53
CA GLU A 5 -32.58 14.98 -10.68
C GLU A 5 -31.11 15.43 -10.82
N LEU A 6 -30.86 16.73 -10.65
CA LEU A 6 -29.49 17.29 -10.65
C LEU A 6 -28.63 16.72 -9.51
N PHE A 7 -29.19 16.60 -8.31
CA PHE A 7 -28.47 16.06 -7.15
C PHE A 7 -28.15 14.57 -7.31
N ILE A 8 -29.09 13.80 -7.86
CA ILE A 8 -28.89 12.36 -8.16
C ILE A 8 -27.81 12.18 -9.22
N LEU A 9 -27.83 12.97 -10.29
CA LEU A 9 -26.79 12.93 -11.33
C LEU A 9 -25.42 13.29 -10.77
N PHE A 10 -25.33 14.34 -9.94
CA PHE A 10 -24.08 14.73 -9.30
C PHE A 10 -23.56 13.63 -8.36
N ALA A 11 -24.42 13.05 -7.52
CA ALA A 11 -24.06 11.95 -6.64
C ALA A 11 -23.56 10.72 -7.42
N LEU A 12 -24.18 10.40 -8.56
CA LEU A 12 -23.76 9.30 -9.43
C LEU A 12 -22.37 9.55 -10.03
N ILE A 13 -22.12 10.76 -10.53
CA ILE A 13 -20.78 11.14 -11.06
C ILE A 13 -19.72 11.00 -9.96
N VAL A 14 -19.98 11.52 -8.77
CA VAL A 14 -19.06 11.40 -7.63
C VAL A 14 -18.84 9.94 -7.26
N MET A 15 -19.89 9.12 -7.21
CA MET A 15 -19.78 7.68 -6.93
C MET A 15 -18.86 6.98 -7.95
N VAL A 16 -19.03 7.24 -9.25
CA VAL A 16 -18.21 6.64 -10.30
C VAL A 16 -16.74 7.06 -10.16
N ILE A 17 -16.49 8.34 -9.85
CA ILE A 17 -15.13 8.84 -9.61
C ILE A 17 -14.51 8.12 -8.42
N VAL A 18 -15.22 8.02 -7.28
CA VAL A 18 -14.72 7.33 -6.09
C VAL A 18 -14.39 5.87 -6.40
N VAL A 19 -15.29 5.14 -7.07
CA VAL A 19 -15.07 3.74 -7.46
C VAL A 19 -13.84 3.61 -8.38
N TYR A 20 -13.68 4.52 -9.35
CA TYR A 20 -12.51 4.54 -10.23
C TYR A 20 -11.20 4.72 -9.46
N TYR A 21 -11.17 5.66 -8.52
CA TYR A 21 -9.99 5.90 -7.68
C TYR A 21 -9.69 4.73 -6.74
N VAL A 22 -10.72 4.09 -6.17
CA VAL A 22 -10.55 2.89 -5.32
C VAL A 22 -9.97 1.73 -6.12
N PHE A 23 -10.48 1.46 -7.32
CA PHE A 23 -9.95 0.42 -8.20
C PHE A 23 -8.51 0.73 -8.65
N LYS A 24 -8.22 2.00 -8.91
CA LYS A 24 -6.86 2.44 -9.24
C LYS A 24 -5.94 2.22 -8.04
N ALA A 25 -6.32 2.65 -6.85
CA ALA A 25 -5.55 2.47 -5.62
C ALA A 25 -5.29 0.99 -5.29
N ALA A 26 -6.27 0.11 -5.50
CA ALA A 26 -6.09 -1.33 -5.31
C ALA A 26 -4.98 -1.91 -6.20
N LYS A 27 -4.93 -1.51 -7.48
CA LYS A 27 -3.84 -1.93 -8.38
C LYS A 27 -2.48 -1.39 -7.92
N TYR A 28 -2.43 -0.14 -7.45
CA TYR A 28 -1.20 0.42 -6.88
C TYR A 28 -0.77 -0.33 -5.62
N LEU A 29 -1.67 -0.64 -4.70
CA LEU A 29 -1.35 -1.40 -3.47
C LEU A 29 -0.70 -2.75 -3.78
N ILE A 30 -1.17 -3.48 -4.80
CA ILE A 30 -0.59 -4.76 -5.20
C ILE A 30 0.85 -4.57 -5.69
N VAL A 31 1.07 -3.66 -6.64
CA VAL A 31 2.41 -3.40 -7.20
C VAL A 31 3.37 -2.89 -6.12
N ASN A 32 2.88 -2.01 -5.25
CA ASN A 32 3.66 -1.41 -4.18
C ASN A 32 4.04 -2.44 -3.10
N SER A 33 3.13 -3.36 -2.77
CA SER A 33 3.39 -4.49 -1.89
C SER A 33 4.44 -5.43 -2.48
N ILE A 34 4.34 -5.77 -3.77
CA ILE A 34 5.33 -6.61 -4.46
C ILE A 34 6.70 -5.94 -4.48
N LEU A 35 6.78 -4.65 -4.83
CA LEU A 35 8.03 -3.89 -4.83
C LEU A 35 8.63 -3.80 -3.42
N GLY A 36 7.81 -3.53 -2.41
CA GLY A 36 8.27 -3.46 -1.01
C GLY A 36 8.79 -4.81 -0.51
N LEU A 37 8.08 -5.90 -0.80
CA LEU A 37 8.54 -7.26 -0.50
C LEU A 37 9.82 -7.62 -1.24
N LEU A 38 9.95 -7.22 -2.51
CA LEU A 38 11.15 -7.46 -3.30
C LEU A 38 12.36 -6.72 -2.71
N VAL A 39 12.15 -5.52 -2.18
CA VAL A 39 13.19 -4.76 -1.46
C VAL A 39 13.55 -5.41 -0.13
N ILE A 40 12.60 -5.89 0.66
CA ILE A 40 12.87 -6.64 1.92
C ILE A 40 13.62 -7.94 1.61
N PHE A 41 13.26 -8.63 0.53
CA PHE A 41 13.93 -9.84 0.07
C PHE A 41 15.38 -9.55 -0.35
N ALA A 42 15.59 -8.48 -1.14
CA ALA A 42 16.92 -8.03 -1.51
C ALA A 42 17.76 -7.62 -0.28
N ALA A 43 17.15 -6.95 0.70
CA ALA A 43 17.82 -6.59 1.95
C ALA A 43 18.21 -7.83 2.77
N ASN A 44 17.33 -8.83 2.89
CA ASN A 44 17.65 -10.13 3.49
C ASN A 44 18.84 -10.79 2.77
N PHE A 45 18.86 -10.77 1.44
CA PHE A 45 19.89 -11.44 0.65
C PHE A 45 21.24 -10.72 0.65
N VAL A 46 21.25 -9.39 0.59
CA VAL A 46 22.48 -8.57 0.51
C VAL A 46 23.04 -8.24 1.89
N LEU A 47 22.19 -7.93 2.86
CA LEU A 47 22.60 -7.52 4.22
C LEU A 47 22.57 -8.68 5.22
N GLY A 48 22.06 -9.86 4.83
CA GLY A 48 21.91 -11.01 5.72
C GLY A 48 20.89 -10.79 6.85
N LEU A 49 20.03 -9.78 6.71
CA LEU A 49 19.11 -9.34 7.75
C LEU A 49 17.90 -10.26 7.77
N GLN A 50 17.75 -11.11 8.78
CA GLN A 50 16.62 -12.07 8.91
C GLN A 50 15.29 -11.37 9.23
N ILE A 51 14.86 -10.44 8.37
CA ILE A 51 13.58 -9.75 8.52
C ILE A 51 12.49 -10.78 8.31
N SER A 52 11.67 -11.00 9.33
CA SER A 52 10.52 -11.89 9.30
C SER A 52 9.41 -11.24 8.47
N TYR A 53 8.81 -12.03 7.58
CA TYR A 53 7.67 -11.61 6.77
C TYR A 53 6.39 -11.61 7.62
N THR A 54 6.31 -10.65 8.55
CA THR A 54 5.13 -10.51 9.40
C THR A 54 3.97 -9.89 8.63
N TRP A 55 2.73 -10.15 9.08
CA TRP A 55 1.53 -9.52 8.51
C TRP A 55 1.60 -7.98 8.52
N LEU A 56 2.24 -7.41 9.53
CA LEU A 56 2.46 -5.97 9.65
C LEU A 56 3.44 -5.44 8.61
N ALA A 57 4.57 -6.13 8.37
CA ALA A 57 5.55 -5.72 7.36
C ALA A 57 4.94 -5.68 5.96
N ILE A 58 4.14 -6.70 5.61
CA ILE A 58 3.41 -6.75 4.33
C ILE A 58 2.42 -5.59 4.22
N LEU A 59 1.72 -5.24 5.29
CA LEU A 59 0.76 -4.14 5.30
C LEU A 59 1.44 -2.77 5.15
N ILE A 60 2.56 -2.56 5.85
CA ILE A 60 3.36 -1.33 5.75
C ILE A 60 3.95 -1.19 4.34
N CYS A 61 4.43 -2.28 3.74
CA CYS A 61 4.90 -2.31 2.35
C CYS A 61 3.76 -2.15 1.34
N ALA A 62 2.55 -2.64 1.60
CA ALA A 62 1.43 -2.42 0.69
C ALA A 62 1.05 -0.93 0.64
N ILE A 63 0.95 -0.29 1.81
CA ILE A 63 0.56 1.13 1.92
C ILE A 63 1.70 2.06 1.47
N GLY A 64 2.92 1.82 1.94
CA GLY A 64 4.09 2.70 1.75
C GLY A 64 5.09 2.26 0.68
N GLY A 65 5.02 1.01 0.22
CA GLY A 65 5.80 0.53 -0.91
C GLY A 65 7.27 0.29 -0.62
N VAL A 66 8.09 0.79 -1.54
CA VAL A 66 9.54 0.90 -1.35
C VAL A 66 9.87 1.73 -0.10
N ILE A 67 9.17 2.84 0.13
CA ILE A 67 9.37 3.66 1.34
C ILE A 67 8.98 2.86 2.59
N GLY A 68 7.88 2.09 2.51
CA GLY A 68 7.47 1.16 3.57
C GLY A 68 8.53 0.11 3.88
N ALA A 69 9.17 -0.46 2.86
CA ALA A 69 10.24 -1.43 3.03
C ALA A 69 11.47 -0.83 3.73
N VAL A 70 11.85 0.41 3.38
CA VAL A 70 12.95 1.12 4.04
C VAL A 70 12.66 1.32 5.54
N ILE A 71 11.43 1.68 5.89
CA ILE A 71 11.00 1.84 7.29
C ILE A 71 11.06 0.50 8.05
N VAL A 72 10.63 -0.60 7.44
CA VAL A 72 10.68 -1.94 8.04
C VAL A 72 12.13 -2.37 8.29
N ILE A 73 13.03 -2.12 7.34
CA ILE A 73 14.46 -2.42 7.49
C ILE A 73 15.08 -1.61 8.64
N LEU A 74 14.76 -0.30 8.73
CA LEU A 74 15.19 0.56 9.83
C LEU A 74 14.66 0.08 11.20
N LEU A 75 13.41 -0.36 11.27
CA LEU A 75 12.79 -0.90 12.49
C LEU A 75 13.43 -2.22 12.94
N ASN A 76 13.75 -3.12 11.99
CA ASN A 76 14.50 -4.34 12.31
C ASN A 76 15.86 -3.97 12.93
N LEU A 77 16.59 -3.02 12.35
CA LEU A 77 17.91 -2.62 12.82
C LEU A 77 17.88 -1.94 14.20
N LEU A 78 16.80 -1.21 14.52
CA LEU A 78 16.69 -0.44 15.77
C LEU A 78 16.14 -1.24 16.96
N GLY A 79 15.45 -2.36 16.72
CA GLY A 79 14.77 -3.10 17.80
C GLY A 79 14.49 -4.58 17.57
N GLY A 80 14.92 -5.17 16.44
CA GLY A 80 14.77 -6.61 16.16
C GLY A 80 13.33 -7.12 16.05
N MET A 81 12.34 -6.23 15.99
CA MET A 81 10.91 -6.57 16.09
C MET A 81 10.22 -6.92 14.77
N PHE A 82 10.96 -7.02 13.66
CA PHE A 82 10.41 -7.42 12.36
C PHE A 82 11.30 -8.39 11.65
#